data_AF-A0AA50E525-F1
#
_entry.id   AF-A0AA50E525-F1
#
_cell.length_a   1.000
_cell.length_b   1.000
_cell.length_c   1.000
_cell.angle_alpha   90.00
_cell.angle_beta   90.00
_cell.angle_gamma   90.00
#
_symmetry.space_group_name_H-M   'P 1'
#
loop_
_entity.id
_entity.type
_entity.pdbx_description
1 polymer ?
#
loop_
_entity_poly.entity_id
_entity_poly.type
_entity_poly.pdbx_seq_one_letter_code
_entity_poly.pdbx_strand_id
1 'polypeptide(L)'
;MLELHNFEWDGERLVQVETQLHHIAGVLASIRETLEMSDCEWDDILSAYYECEEDETITFYESEVVDMGNPGIWTYVVYECEEGQETVVTDEDINIIDPALGVAEIIGSWINK
;
A
#
# COMPACT_ATOMS: atom_id res chain seq x y z
N MET A 1 10.61 -1.03 14.69
CA MET A 1 10.87 -2.13 13.74
C MET A 1 9.60 -2.93 13.44
N LEU A 2 9.08 -2.76 12.23
CA LEU A 2 8.00 -3.53 11.63
C LEU A 2 8.61 -4.44 10.55
N GLU A 3 8.32 -5.74 10.60
CA GLU A 3 8.55 -6.64 9.46
C GLU A 3 7.27 -6.66 8.62
N LEU A 4 7.37 -6.16 7.39
CA LEU A 4 6.28 -6.15 6.44
C LEU A 4 6.71 -6.92 5.20
N HIS A 5 6.18 -8.14 5.08
CA HIS A 5 6.61 -9.11 4.09
C HIS A 5 8.13 -9.37 4.22
N ASN A 6 8.91 -9.34 3.15
CA ASN A 6 10.38 -9.48 3.19
C ASN A 6 11.13 -8.16 3.49
N PHE A 7 10.45 -7.10 3.93
CA PHE A 7 11.06 -5.80 4.22
C PHE A 7 11.06 -5.50 5.72
N GLU A 8 12.22 -5.05 6.22
CA GLU A 8 12.37 -4.49 7.58
C GLU A 8 12.23 -2.97 7.52
N TRP A 9 11.34 -2.40 8.32
CA TRP A 9 11.12 -0.96 8.42
C TRP A 9 11.26 -0.43 9.84
N ASP A 10 11.79 0.78 9.98
CA ASP A 10 11.89 1.47 11.26
C ASP A 10 11.45 2.93 11.16
N GLY A 11 10.87 3.46 12.24
CA GLY A 11 10.47 4.88 12.33
C GLY A 11 9.26 5.31 11.50
N GLU A 12 8.61 4.41 10.77
CA GLU A 12 7.49 4.72 9.88
C GLU A 12 6.22 3.95 10.21
N ARG A 13 5.07 4.56 9.93
CA ARG A 13 3.74 3.91 10.01
C ARG A 13 3.20 3.64 8.63
N LEU A 14 2.79 2.39 8.40
CA LEU A 14 2.30 1.92 7.12
C LEU A 14 0.80 1.64 7.22
N VAL A 15 0.01 2.26 6.34
CA VAL A 15 -1.43 2.00 6.22
C VAL A 15 -1.69 1.37 4.85
N GLN A 16 -2.16 0.13 4.84
CA GLN A 16 -2.49 -0.53 3.58
C GLN A 16 -3.67 0.17 2.90
N VAL A 17 -3.53 0.45 1.62
CA VAL A 17 -4.57 1.07 0.78
C VAL A 17 -4.87 0.20 -0.44
N GLU A 18 -5.89 0.56 -1.20
CA GLU A 18 -6.20 -0.10 -2.46
C GLU A 18 -5.06 0.12 -3.47
N THR A 19 -4.57 -0.98 -4.05
CA THR A 19 -3.57 -0.94 -5.11
C THR A 19 -4.21 -0.47 -6.42
N GLN A 20 -3.77 0.67 -6.92
CA GLN A 20 -4.23 1.26 -8.18
C GLN A 20 -3.34 0.84 -9.37
N LEU A 21 -3.80 1.12 -10.59
CA LEU A 21 -3.10 0.70 -11.80
C LEU A 21 -1.70 1.33 -11.94
N HIS A 22 -1.51 2.58 -11.52
CA HIS A 22 -0.20 3.23 -11.61
C HIS A 22 0.80 2.64 -10.62
N HIS A 23 0.36 2.18 -9.45
CA HIS A 23 1.19 1.42 -8.51
C HIS A 23 1.74 0.14 -9.14
N ILE A 24 0.87 -0.62 -9.82
CA ILE A 24 1.24 -1.86 -10.52
C ILE A 24 2.20 -1.54 -11.68
N ALA A 25 1.92 -0.49 -12.44
CA ALA A 25 2.79 -0.07 -13.53
C ALA A 25 4.18 0.33 -13.03
N GLY A 26 4.26 1.03 -11.89
CA GLY A 26 5.52 1.42 -11.26
C GLY A 26 6.35 0.21 -10.82
N VAL A 27 5.76 -0.75 -10.09
CA VAL A 27 6.52 -1.95 -9.66
C VAL A 27 6.98 -2.80 -10.85
N LEU A 28 6.16 -2.92 -11.90
CA LEU A 28 6.56 -3.61 -13.14
C LEU A 28 7.69 -2.88 -13.86
N ALA A 29 7.74 -1.54 -13.80
CA ALA A 29 8.86 -0.77 -14.33
C ALA A 29 10.15 -1.03 -13.53
N SER A 30 10.09 -1.07 -12.19
CA SER A 30 11.23 -1.44 -11.34
C SER A 30 11.76 -2.84 -11.63
N ILE A 31 10.85 -3.82 -11.79
CA ILE A 31 11.22 -5.19 -12.15
C ILE A 31 11.90 -5.21 -13.52
N ARG A 32 11.32 -4.52 -14.50
CA ARG A 32 11.88 -4.44 -15.85
C ARG A 32 13.27 -3.82 -15.86
N GLU A 33 13.49 -2.73 -15.13
CA GLU A 33 14.80 -2.11 -14.99
C GLU A 33 15.83 -3.09 -14.41
N THR A 34 15.43 -3.85 -13.38
CA THR A 34 16.28 -4.89 -12.79
C THR A 34 16.68 -5.96 -13.81
N LEU A 35 15.72 -6.45 -14.60
CA LEU A 35 15.97 -7.43 -15.67
C LEU A 35 16.83 -6.86 -16.80
N GLU A 36 16.72 -5.57 -17.12
CA GLU A 36 17.55 -4.92 -18.14
C GLU A 36 18.99 -4.66 -17.64
N MET A 37 19.19 -4.56 -16.32
CA MET A 37 20.47 -4.24 -15.68
C MET A 37 21.23 -5.46 -15.11
N SER A 38 20.65 -6.65 -15.20
CA SER A 38 21.23 -7.88 -14.65
C SER A 38 21.06 -9.07 -15.60
N ASP A 39 21.70 -10.20 -15.29
CA ASP A 39 21.49 -11.47 -15.99
C ASP A 39 20.33 -12.28 -15.37
N CYS A 40 19.51 -11.65 -14.52
CA CYS A 40 18.37 -12.30 -13.87
C CYS A 40 17.22 -12.52 -14.87
N GLU A 41 16.53 -13.64 -14.72
CA GLU A 41 15.25 -13.90 -15.36
C GLU A 41 14.09 -13.50 -14.44
N TRP A 42 12.87 -13.49 -14.98
CA TRP A 42 11.67 -13.14 -14.20
C TRP A 42 11.53 -13.99 -12.92
N ASP A 43 11.83 -15.29 -13.01
CA ASP A 43 11.72 -16.23 -11.90
C ASP A 43 12.77 -15.99 -10.81
N ASP A 44 13.84 -15.23 -11.12
CA ASP A 44 14.85 -14.82 -10.14
C ASP A 44 14.40 -13.60 -9.31
N ILE A 45 13.32 -12.91 -9.71
CA ILE A 45 12.80 -11.74 -9.02
C ILE A 45 11.88 -12.18 -7.87
N LEU A 46 12.48 -12.32 -6.69
CA LEU A 46 11.76 -12.73 -5.48
C LEU A 46 10.85 -11.64 -4.93
N SER A 47 11.31 -10.38 -4.97
CA SER A 47 10.58 -9.22 -4.50
C SER A 47 11.01 -7.96 -5.25
N ALA A 48 10.12 -6.97 -5.29
CA ALA A 48 10.41 -5.63 -5.81
C ALA A 48 9.53 -4.60 -5.11
N TYR A 49 9.94 -3.33 -5.19
CA TYR A 49 9.13 -2.23 -4.70
C TYR A 49 9.14 -1.02 -5.64
N TYR A 50 8.15 -0.16 -5.48
CA TYR A 50 8.02 1.10 -6.17
C TYR A 50 7.46 2.16 -5.23
N GLU A 51 8.16 3.29 -5.15
CA GLU A 51 7.74 4.48 -4.39
C GLU A 51 7.11 5.49 -5.34
N CYS A 52 5.94 6.01 -4.94
CA CYS A 52 5.24 7.07 -5.64
C CYS A 52 5.17 8.30 -4.74
N GLU A 53 6.02 9.28 -5.01
CA GLU A 53 6.08 10.52 -4.23
C GLU A 53 4.79 11.35 -4.34
N GLU A 54 4.02 11.22 -5.43
CA GLU A 54 2.83 12.05 -5.67
C GLU A 54 1.67 11.73 -4.71
N ASP A 55 1.53 10.46 -4.31
CA ASP A 55 0.49 10.01 -3.38
C ASP A 55 1.07 9.42 -2.07
N GLU A 56 2.37 9.61 -1.84
CA GLU A 56 3.10 9.15 -0.64
C GLU A 56 2.94 7.64 -0.41
N THR A 57 2.88 6.86 -1.50
CA THR A 57 2.72 5.41 -1.43
C THR A 57 3.98 4.64 -1.77
N ILE A 58 4.03 3.43 -1.23
CA ILE A 58 4.99 2.40 -1.60
C ILE A 58 4.24 1.11 -1.92
N THR A 59 4.62 0.48 -3.03
CA THR A 59 3.99 -0.74 -3.54
C THR A 59 4.99 -1.86 -3.60
N PHE A 60 4.63 -2.98 -2.98
CA PHE A 60 5.42 -4.20 -2.91
C PHE A 60 4.93 -5.25 -3.88
N TYR A 61 5.86 -5.99 -4.45
CA TYR A 61 5.63 -7.25 -5.16
C TYR A 61 6.41 -8.36 -4.47
N GLU A 62 5.77 -9.51 -4.27
CA GLU A 62 6.41 -10.75 -3.84
C GLU A 62 5.98 -11.95 -4.69
N SER A 63 6.97 -12.74 -5.12
CA SER A 63 6.75 -13.94 -5.95
C SER A 63 6.29 -15.15 -5.16
N GLU A 64 5.62 -16.10 -5.83
CA GLU A 64 5.16 -17.37 -5.23
C GLU A 64 6.31 -18.30 -4.78
N VAL A 65 7.56 -18.01 -5.16
CA VAL A 65 8.74 -18.84 -4.86
C VAL A 65 9.26 -18.58 -3.43
N VAL A 66 8.75 -17.54 -2.75
CA VAL A 66 9.13 -17.24 -1.38
C VAL A 66 8.35 -18.12 -0.41
N ASP A 67 8.99 -19.18 0.10
CA ASP A 67 8.45 -20.19 1.04
C ASP A 67 7.88 -19.61 2.37
N MET A 68 8.07 -18.31 2.62
CA MET A 68 7.62 -17.60 3.83
C MET A 68 6.55 -16.51 3.58
N GLY A 69 6.21 -16.18 2.33
CA GLY A 69 5.33 -15.07 1.98
C GLY A 69 3.98 -15.51 1.42
N ASN A 70 2.91 -14.77 1.71
CA ASN A 70 1.71 -14.82 0.88
C ASN A 70 2.06 -14.04 -0.40
N PRO A 71 2.22 -14.65 -1.58
CA PRO A 71 2.59 -13.91 -2.79
C PRO A 71 1.51 -12.91 -3.18
N GLY A 72 1.92 -11.81 -3.83
CA GLY A 72 0.99 -10.76 -4.18
C GLY A 72 1.61 -9.38 -4.36
N ILE A 73 0.72 -8.40 -4.42
CA ILE A 73 1.04 -6.99 -4.54
C ILE A 73 0.23 -6.22 -3.50
N TRP A 74 0.89 -5.33 -2.76
CA TRP A 74 0.24 -4.49 -1.74
C TRP A 74 0.80 -3.09 -1.81
N THR A 75 -0.09 -2.11 -1.67
CA THR A 75 0.28 -0.70 -1.56
C THR A 75 0.03 -0.20 -0.15
N TYR A 76 0.96 0.58 0.37
CA TYR A 76 0.87 1.26 1.65
C TYR A 76 1.09 2.75 1.46
N VAL A 77 0.37 3.58 2.22
CA VAL A 77 0.77 4.96 2.45
C VAL A 77 1.80 4.97 3.57
N VAL A 78 2.89 5.70 3.37
CA VAL A 78 3.97 5.85 4.34
C VAL A 78 3.77 7.15 5.10
N TYR A 79 3.58 7.06 6.41
CA TYR A 79 3.54 8.21 7.29
C TYR A 79 4.81 8.25 8.14
N GLU A 80 5.63 9.27 7.90
CA GLU A 80 6.72 9.62 8.81
C GLU A 80 6.12 10.09 10.13
N CYS A 81 6.35 9.32 11.19
CA CYS A 81 5.94 9.71 12.53
C CYS A 81 7.01 9.23 13.51
N GLU A 82 7.77 10.17 14.06
CA GLU A 82 8.75 9.85 15.09
C GLU A 82 8.10 9.07 16.24
N GLU A 83 8.82 8.08 16.77
CA GLU A 83 8.34 7.25 17.88
C GLU A 83 7.90 8.15 19.06
N GLY A 84 6.63 8.03 19.47
CA GLY A 84 6.05 8.80 20.56
C GLY A 84 5.48 10.17 20.17
N GLN A 85 5.56 10.60 18.91
CA GLN A 85 4.89 11.82 18.42
C GLN A 85 3.45 11.59 17.95
N GLU A 86 2.91 10.39 18.17
CA GLU A 86 1.62 10.01 17.64
C GLU A 86 0.53 10.68 18.47
N THR A 87 -0.13 11.66 17.87
CA THR A 87 -1.19 12.42 18.54
C THR A 87 -2.54 11.85 18.14
N VAL A 88 -3.32 11.41 19.12
CA VAL A 88 -4.75 11.11 18.90
C VAL A 88 -5.47 12.44 18.77
N VAL A 89 -5.78 12.84 17.53
CA VAL A 89 -6.67 13.97 17.28
C VAL A 89 -8.09 13.49 17.46
N THR A 90 -8.67 13.80 18.62
CA THR A 90 -10.13 13.72 18.81
C THR A 90 -10.70 15.03 18.33
N ASP A 91 -11.12 15.06 17.07
CA ASP A 91 -11.88 16.18 16.53
C ASP A 91 -13.37 15.86 16.68
N GLU A 92 -14.04 16.54 17.62
CA GLU A 92 -15.48 16.38 17.86
C GLU A 92 -16.31 16.90 16.68
N ASP A 93 -15.73 17.73 15.81
CA ASP A 93 -16.35 18.21 14.58
C ASP A 93 -16.23 17.19 13.43
N ILE A 94 -15.33 16.20 13.54
CA ILE A 94 -15.30 15.05 12.62
C ILE A 94 -16.42 14.08 13.02
N ASN A 95 -17.61 14.37 12.52
CA ASN A 95 -18.73 13.46 12.61
C ASN A 95 -18.56 12.31 11.61
N ILE A 96 -17.94 11.21 12.03
CA ILE A 96 -17.79 9.98 11.22
C ILE A 96 -19.14 9.35 10.81
N ILE A 97 -20.24 9.75 11.45
CA ILE A 97 -21.59 9.26 11.15
C ILE A 97 -22.17 9.97 9.92
N ASP A 98 -21.84 11.25 9.68
CA ASP A 98 -22.40 12.03 8.57
C ASP A 98 -22.01 11.47 7.18
N PRO A 99 -20.74 11.14 6.89
CA PRO A 99 -20.37 10.46 5.66
C PRO A 99 -21.05 9.09 5.51
N ALA A 100 -21.15 8.33 6.62
CA ALA A 100 -21.75 6.99 6.60
C ALA A 100 -23.27 7.04 6.33
N LEU A 101 -23.97 8.05 6.86
CA LEU A 101 -25.38 8.30 6.58
C LEU A 101 -25.59 8.70 5.12
N GLY A 102 -24.72 9.54 4.56
CA GLY A 102 -24.76 9.91 3.14
C GLY A 102 -24.64 8.69 2.23
N VAL A 103 -23.74 7.74 2.53
CA VAL A 103 -23.62 6.49 1.76
C VAL A 103 -24.87 5.63 1.88
N ALA A 104 -25.46 5.52 3.08
CA ALA A 104 -26.67 4.73 3.32
C ALA A 104 -27.90 5.29 2.56
N GLU A 105 -28.06 6.62 2.51
CA GLU A 105 -29.14 7.27 1.76
C GLU A 105 -29.00 7.05 0.26
N ILE A 106 -27.77 7.15 -0.27
CA ILE A 106 -27.48 6.83 -1.67
C ILE A 106 -27.89 5.39 -1.95
N ILE A 107 -27.40 4.40 -1.20
CA ILE A 107 -27.75 2.98 -1.42
C ILE A 107 -29.26 2.75 -1.33
N GLY A 108 -29.94 3.35 -0.35
CA GLY A 108 -31.39 3.26 -0.19
C GLY A 108 -32.19 3.84 -1.36
N SER A 109 -31.68 4.87 -2.03
CA SER A 109 -32.31 5.46 -3.22
C SER A 109 -32.14 4.61 -4.49
N TRP A 110 -31.11 3.75 -4.55
CA TRP A 110 -30.86 2.85 -5.68
C TRP A 110 -31.68 1.55 -5.57
N ILE A 111 -32.02 1.12 -4.35
CA ILE A 111 -32.81 -0.09 -4.09
C ILE A 111 -34.32 0.15 -4.31
N ASN A 112 -34.79 1.39 -4.17
CA ASN A 112 -36.21 1.76 -4.30
C ASN A 112 -36.60 2.28 -5.70
N LYS A 113 -35.83 1.97 -6.74
CA LYS A 113 -36.08 2.40 -8.13
C LYS A 113 -36.49 1.25 -9.05
#